data_AF-A0A0U3MK26-F1
#
_entry.id   AF-A0A0U3MK26-F1
#
_cell.length_a   1.000
_cell.length_b   1.000
_cell.length_c   1.000
_cell.angle_alpha   90.00
_cell.angle_beta   90.00
_cell.angle_gamma   90.00
#
_symmetry.space_group_name_H-M   'P 1'
#
loop_
_entity.id
_entity.type
_entity.pdbx_description
1 polymer ?
#
loop_
_entity_poly.entity_id
_entity_poly.type
_entity_poly.pdbx_seq_one_letter_code
_entity_poly.pdbx_strand_id
1 'polypeptide(L)'
;MIRAELGESLEAYVVELVTTGRFGSENEVLQAAVALLQQREQALSSFDADLRRRLASADDGQTVPAEEAFASLRRQFADPDAPGSA
;
A
#
# COMPACT_ATOMS: atom_id res chain seq x y z
N MET A 1 10.40 -17.91 20.37
CA MET A 1 10.34 -18.44 18.99
C MET A 1 8.87 -18.67 18.69
N ILE A 2 8.30 -17.96 17.72
CA ILE A 2 6.93 -18.23 17.26
C ILE A 2 7.03 -19.43 16.33
N ARG A 3 6.18 -20.43 16.55
CA ARG A 3 6.08 -21.60 15.66
C ARG A 3 4.74 -21.48 14.94
N ALA A 4 4.78 -21.48 13.61
CA ALA A 4 3.60 -21.44 12.77
C ALA A 4 3.51 -22.76 12.01
N GLU A 5 2.36 -23.41 12.07
CA GLU A 5 2.04 -24.54 11.21
C GLU A 5 1.47 -23.96 9.91
N LEU A 6 2.27 -23.97 8.84
CA LEU A 6 1.92 -23.34 7.57
C LEU A 6 1.33 -24.33 6.57
N GLY A 7 1.54 -25.63 6.81
CA GLY A 7 1.18 -26.70 5.91
C GLY A 7 2.23 -26.93 4.82
N GLU A 8 2.18 -28.13 4.24
CA GLU A 8 3.25 -28.71 3.42
C GLU A 8 3.73 -27.79 2.28
N SER A 9 2.81 -27.13 1.57
CA SER A 9 3.17 -26.26 0.44
C SER A 9 3.95 -25.01 0.87
N LEU A 10 3.56 -24.37 1.97
CA LEU A 10 4.23 -23.15 2.43
C LEU A 10 5.53 -23.50 3.14
N GLU A 11 5.57 -24.60 3.89
CA GLU A 11 6.79 -25.12 4.50
C GLU A 11 7.84 -25.46 3.44
N ALA A 12 7.46 -26.15 2.37
CA ALA A 12 8.36 -26.45 1.25
C ALA A 12 8.92 -25.17 0.60
N TYR A 13 8.08 -24.15 0.40
CA TYR A 13 8.51 -22.88 -0.17
C TYR A 13 9.45 -22.11 0.77
N VAL A 14 9.19 -22.11 2.09
CA VAL A 14 10.11 -21.50 3.07
C VAL A 14 11.47 -22.20 3.04
N VAL A 15 11.50 -23.53 2.95
CA VAL A 15 12.74 -24.30 2.81
C VAL A 15 13.47 -23.94 1.52
N GLU A 16 12.78 -23.79 0.39
CA GLU A 16 13.38 -23.34 -0.87
C GLU A 16 14.03 -21.95 -0.73
N LEU A 17 13.33 -21.00 -0.10
CA LEU A 17 13.83 -19.65 0.12
C LEU A 17 15.11 -19.59 0.97
N VAL A 18 15.23 -20.48 1.96
CA VAL A 18 16.43 -20.58 2.79
C VAL A 18 17.55 -21.33 2.06
N THR A 19 17.23 -22.44 1.39
CA THR A 19 18.24 -23.27 0.68
C THR A 19 18.85 -22.56 -0.53
N THR A 20 18.08 -21.70 -1.20
CA THR A 20 18.58 -20.82 -2.28
C THR A 20 19.43 -19.65 -1.76
N GLY A 21 19.52 -19.47 -0.43
CA GLY A 21 20.28 -18.40 0.21
C GLY A 21 19.61 -17.03 0.14
N ARG A 22 18.35 -16.95 -0.29
CA ARG A 22 17.59 -15.69 -0.31
C ARG A 22 17.26 -15.19 1.10
N PHE A 23 17.15 -16.11 2.06
CA PHE A 23 17.01 -15.83 3.48
C PHE A 23 17.96 -16.71 4.30
N GLY A 24 18.42 -16.22 5.45
CA GLY A 24 19.36 -16.93 6.32
C GLY A 24 18.68 -17.91 7.28
N SER A 25 17.37 -17.82 7.50
CA SER A 25 16.61 -18.76 8.33
C SER A 25 15.11 -18.74 8.06
N GLU A 26 14.41 -19.80 8.44
CA GLU A 26 12.94 -19.87 8.38
C GLU A 26 12.28 -18.74 9.19
N ASN A 27 12.85 -18.40 10.35
CA ASN A 27 12.34 -17.33 11.19
C ASN A 27 12.47 -15.96 10.51
N GLU A 28 13.52 -15.73 9.71
CA GLU A 28 13.66 -14.51 8.91
C GLU A 28 12.59 -14.43 7.81
N VAL A 29 12.29 -15.55 7.14
CA VAL A 29 11.21 -15.61 6.14
C VAL A 29 9.86 -15.26 6.79
N LEU A 30 9.57 -15.84 7.95
CA LEU A 30 8.34 -15.55 8.68
C LEU A 30 8.23 -14.08 9.11
N GLN A 31 9.32 -13.49 9.60
CA GLN A 31 9.36 -12.08 9.96
C GLN A 31 9.12 -11.17 8.74
N ALA A 32 9.76 -11.47 7.62
CA ALA A 32 9.55 -10.75 6.37
C ALA A 32 8.10 -10.87 5.88
N ALA A 33 7.50 -12.06 5.95
CA ALA A 33 6.11 -12.28 5.57
C ALA A 33 5.14 -11.46 6.44
N VAL A 34 5.33 -11.45 7.75
CA VAL A 34 4.51 -10.65 8.68
C VAL A 34 4.69 -9.16 8.45
N ALA A 35 5.91 -8.69 8.19
CA ALA A 35 6.18 -7.29 7.87
C ALA A 35 5.45 -6.84 6.60
N LEU A 36 5.45 -7.68 5.55
CA LEU A 36 4.71 -7.41 4.31
C LEU A 36 3.20 -7.35 4.54
N LEU A 37 2.65 -8.25 5.37
CA LEU A 37 1.25 -8.21 5.76
C LEU A 37 0.92 -6.92 6.51
N GLN A 38 1.73 -6.55 7.49
CA GLN A 38 1.56 -5.31 8.25
C GLN A 38 1.58 -4.08 7.34
N GLN A 39 2.52 -4.02 6.39
CA GLN A 39 2.60 -2.92 5.43
C GLN A 39 1.33 -2.83 4.59
N ARG A 40 0.82 -3.96 4.11
CA ARG A 40 -0.44 -4.01 3.35
C ARG A 40 -1.62 -3.49 4.16
N GLU A 41 -1.79 -3.99 5.39
CA GLU A 41 -2.88 -3.58 6.28
C GLU A 41 -2.79 -2.08 6.62
N GLN A 42 -1.59 -1.56 6.84
CA GLN A 42 -1.39 -0.14 7.11
C GLN A 42 -1.74 0.72 5.88
N ALA A 43 -1.36 0.29 4.67
CA ALA A 43 -1.73 0.99 3.45
C ALA A 43 -3.25 1.02 3.25
N LEU A 44 -3.93 -0.11 3.47
CA LEU A 44 -5.39 -0.20 3.37
C LEU A 44 -6.07 0.68 4.42
N SER A 45 -5.60 0.66 5.66
CA SER A 45 -6.13 1.50 6.73
C SER A 45 -5.95 2.99 6.45
N SER A 46 -4.79 3.40 5.93
CA SER A 46 -4.54 4.79 5.53
C SER A 46 -5.50 5.23 4.41
N PHE A 47 -5.64 4.39 3.37
CA PHE A 47 -6.52 4.68 2.25
C PHE A 47 -7.99 4.78 2.68
N ASP A 48 -8.44 3.86 3.54
CA ASP A 48 -9.79 3.84 4.09
C ASP A 48 -10.07 5.07 4.98
N ALA A 49 -9.10 5.50 5.79
CA ALA A 49 -9.20 6.74 6.56
C ALA A 49 -9.30 7.98 5.64
N ASP A 50 -8.51 8.02 4.57
CA ASP A 50 -8.56 9.11 3.58
C ASP A 50 -9.89 9.15 2.83
N LEU A 51 -10.42 7.99 2.43
CA LEU A 51 -11.73 7.89 1.79
C LEU A 51 -12.85 8.38 2.70
N ARG A 52 -12.90 7.92 3.96
CA ARG A 52 -13.91 8.40 4.91
C ARG A 52 -13.85 9.90 5.10
N ARG A 53 -12.65 10.46 5.26
CA ARG A 53 -12.46 11.91 5.38
C ARG A 53 -12.98 12.67 4.15
N ARG A 54 -12.65 12.20 2.95
CA ARG A 54 -13.07 12.82 1.68
C ARG A 54 -14.58 12.72 1.46
N LEU A 55 -15.19 11.59 1.80
CA LEU A 55 -16.64 11.41 1.70
C LEU A 55 -17.38 12.35 2.66
N ALA A 56 -16.94 12.44 3.92
CA ALA A 56 -17.53 13.38 4.88
C ALA A 56 -17.42 14.84 4.41
N SER A 57 -16.26 15.23 3.86
CA SER A 57 -16.05 16.56 3.27
C SER A 57 -16.99 16.84 2.09
N ALA A 58 -17.24 15.84 1.23
CA ALA A 58 -18.19 15.97 0.13
C ALA A 58 -19.65 16.07 0.63
N ASP A 59 -20.02 15.30 1.67
CA ASP A 59 -21.33 15.37 2.31
C ASP A 59 -21.57 16.75 2.97
N ASP A 60 -20.52 17.39 3.49
CA ASP A 60 -20.52 18.77 3.99
C ASP A 60 -20.56 19.83 2.87
N GLY A 61 -20.65 19.39 1.60
CA GLY A 61 -20.74 20.27 0.44
C GLY A 61 -19.41 20.83 -0.05
N GLN A 62 -18.26 20.37 0.48
CA GLN A 62 -16.92 20.77 0.04
C GLN A 62 -16.54 20.07 -1.28
N THR A 63 -17.34 20.33 -2.32
CA THR A 63 -17.15 19.81 -3.67
C THR A 63 -16.82 20.96 -4.62
N VAL A 64 -16.21 20.62 -5.75
CA VAL A 64 -15.96 21.56 -6.85
C VAL A 64 -16.68 21.08 -8.10
N PRO A 65 -17.28 21.98 -8.90
CA PRO A 65 -17.84 21.61 -10.20
C PRO A 65 -16.77 20.92 -11.07
N ALA A 66 -17.18 19.91 -11.82
CA ALA A 66 -16.27 19.11 -12.62
C ALA A 66 -15.50 19.98 -13.63
N GLU A 67 -16.17 20.94 -14.25
CA GLU A 67 -15.59 21.87 -15.22
C GLU A 67 -14.45 22.71 -14.61
N GLU A 68 -14.66 23.18 -13.37
CA GLU A 68 -13.66 23.95 -12.63
C GLU A 68 -12.47 23.08 -12.21
N ALA A 69 -12.73 21.85 -11.74
CA ALA A 69 -11.69 20.89 -11.41
C ALA A 69 -10.80 20.57 -12.62
N PHE A 70 -11.41 20.24 -13.77
CA PHE A 70 -10.66 19.96 -15.00
C PHE A 70 -9.90 21.19 -15.52
N ALA A 71 -10.45 22.40 -15.37
CA ALA A 71 -9.73 23.62 -15.73
C ALA A 71 -8.50 23.84 -14.84
N SER A 72 -8.62 23.57 -13.53
CA SER A 72 -7.50 23.63 -12.59
C SER A 72 -6.40 22.62 -12.94
N LEU A 73 -6.76 21.35 -13.16
CA LEU A 73 -5.80 20.30 -13.53
C LEU A 73 -5.08 20.63 -14.86
N ARG A 74 -5.81 21.09 -15.88
CA ARG A 74 -5.18 21.51 -17.14
C ARG A 74 -4.17 22.65 -16.94
N ARG A 75 -4.45 23.61 -16.07
CA ARG A 75 -3.49 24.67 -15.74
C ARG A 75 -2.27 24.12 -15.01
N GLN A 76 -2.48 23.22 -14.04
CA GLN A 76 -1.39 22.58 -13.30
C GLN A 76 -0.47 21.78 -14.23
N PHE A 77 -1.01 20.96 -15.12
CA PHE A 77 -0.20 20.09 -15.98
C PHE A 77 0.28 20.75 -17.28
N ALA A 78 -0.24 21.92 -17.66
CA ALA A 78 0.27 22.71 -18.78
C ALA A 78 1.48 23.56 -18.41
N ASP A 79 1.74 23.76 -17.12
CA ASP A 79 2.93 24.44 -16.62
C ASP A 79 4.07 23.41 -16.44
N PRO A 80 5.16 23.49 -17.25
CA PRO A 80 6.26 22.54 -17.18
C PRO A 80 7.01 22.56 -15.83
N ASP A 81 6.82 23.60 -15.01
CA ASP A 81 7.46 23.74 -13.69
C ASP A 81 6.50 23.48 -12.50
N ALA A 82 5.27 23.02 -12.76
CA ALA A 82 4.32 22.74 -11.68
C ALA A 82 4.68 21.46 -10.89
N PRO A 83 4.48 21.45 -9.56
CA PRO A 83 4.72 20.26 -8.75
C PRO A 83 3.68 19.19 -9.11
N GLY A 84 4.16 18.12 -9.75
CA GLY A 84 3.34 17.02 -10.26
C GLY A 84 3.90 16.32 -11.51
N SER A 85 4.90 16.89 -12.17
CA SER A 85 5.60 16.27 -13.31
C SER A 85 6.94 15.65 -12.89
N ALA A 86 6.91 14.54 -12.17
CA ALA A 86 8.02 13.58 -12.02
C ALA A 86 7.49 12.22 -11.55
#